data_AF-A0A7C9HI74-F1
#
_entry.id   AF-A0A7C9HI74-F1
#
_cell.length_a   1.000
_cell.length_b   1.000
_cell.length_c   1.000
_cell.angle_alpha   90.00
_cell.angle_beta   90.00
_cell.angle_gamma   90.00
#
_symmetry.space_group_name_H-M   'P 1'
#
loop_
_entity.id
_entity.type
_entity.pdbx_description
1 polymer ?
#
loop_
_entity_poly.entity_id
_entity_poly.type
_entity_poly.pdbx_seq_one_letter_code
_entity_poly.pdbx_strand_id
1 'polypeptide(L)'
;MEAMASKLSDARDDIQSQLDQLKASVDNLLGNDFKTQHASGKFGQGYEELTTGLKSAVDGIGEMGEALRGMMQAIQDLDQQLAGR
;
A
#
# COMPACT_ATOMS: atom_id res chain seq x y z
N MET A 1 18.04 3.43 8.94
CA MET A 1 17.29 2.54 8.04
C MET A 1 16.07 1.96 8.75
N GLU A 2 16.20 1.45 9.98
CA GLU A 2 15.08 0.85 10.74
C GLU A 2 13.90 1.81 10.97
N ALA A 3 14.17 3.05 11.38
CA ALA A 3 13.13 4.07 11.52
C ALA A 3 12.43 4.38 10.19
N MET A 4 13.15 4.32 9.06
CA MET A 4 12.57 4.55 7.74
C MET A 4 11.74 3.34 7.29
N ALA A 5 12.23 2.12 7.50
CA ALA A 5 11.48 0.90 7.19
C ALA A 5 10.19 0.80 8.01
N SER A 6 10.23 1.20 9.28
CA SER A 6 9.04 1.28 10.13
C SER A 6 8.07 2.35 9.61
N LYS A 7 8.57 3.55 9.30
CA LYS A 7 7.75 4.62 8.71
C LYS A 7 7.08 4.22 7.37
N LEU A 8 7.77 3.45 6.54
CA LEU A 8 7.19 2.92 5.28
C LEU A 8 6.07 1.92 5.57
N SER A 9 6.26 1.03 6.55
CA SER A 9 5.23 0.08 6.99
C SER A 9 4.00 0.80 7.54
N ASP A 10 4.19 1.78 8.42
CA ASP A 10 3.09 2.53 9.02
C ASP A 10 2.30 3.29 7.93
N ALA A 11 3.02 3.96 7.01
CA ALA A 11 2.39 4.68 5.90
C ALA A 11 1.62 3.74 4.95
N ARG A 12 2.15 2.53 4.71
CA ARG A 12 1.47 1.50 3.92
C ARG A 12 0.11 1.15 4.53
N ASP A 13 0.09 0.84 5.83
CA ASP A 13 -1.11 0.41 6.52
C ASP A 13 -2.16 1.52 6.61
N ASP A 14 -1.73 2.76 6.86
CA ASP A 14 -2.59 3.93 6.87
C ASP A 14 -3.25 4.17 5.51
N ILE A 15 -2.48 4.11 4.42
CA ILE A 15 -3.01 4.30 3.07
C ILE A 15 -3.96 3.16 2.72
N GLN A 16 -3.60 1.91 3.01
CA GLN A 16 -4.45 0.74 2.74
C GLN A 16 -5.83 0.88 3.42
N SER A 17 -5.83 1.29 4.70
CA SER A 17 -7.06 1.54 5.46
C SER A 17 -7.93 2.62 4.81
N GLN A 18 -7.33 3.74 4.39
CA GLN A 18 -8.05 4.82 3.72
C GLN A 18 -8.65 4.37 2.37
N LEU A 19 -7.92 3.58 1.59
CA LEU A 19 -8.41 3.07 0.30
C LEU A 19 -9.62 2.15 0.48
N ASP A 20 -9.57 1.26 1.46
CA ASP A 20 -10.68 0.33 1.72
C ASP A 20 -11.95 1.08 2.21
N GLN A 21 -11.78 2.12 3.03
CA GLN A 21 -12.89 3.00 3.44
C GLN A 21 -13.52 3.77 2.28
N LEU A 22 -12.70 4.35 1.40
CA LEU A 22 -13.18 5.03 0.21
C LEU A 22 -13.92 4.05 -0.70
N LYS A 23 -13.41 2.81 -0.83
CA LYS A 23 -14.03 1.81 -1.69
C LYS A 23 -15.40 1.42 -1.19
N ALA A 24 -15.53 1.14 0.10
CA ALA A 24 -16.83 0.86 0.70
C ALA A 24 -17.82 2.02 0.48
N SER A 25 -17.35 3.27 0.59
CA SER A 25 -18.18 4.46 0.40
C SER A 25 -18.67 4.61 -1.05
N VAL A 26 -17.80 4.36 -2.03
CA VAL A 26 -18.16 4.38 -3.45
C VAL A 26 -19.09 3.21 -3.82
N ASP A 27 -18.81 2.01 -3.34
CA ASP A 27 -19.65 0.84 -3.56
C ASP A 27 -21.07 1.06 -3.00
N ASN A 28 -21.18 1.67 -1.81
CA ASN A 28 -22.46 2.05 -1.21
C ASN A 28 -23.23 3.09 -2.05
N LEU A 29 -22.54 4.11 -2.56
CA LEU A 29 -23.15 5.13 -3.42
C LEU A 29 -23.68 4.52 -4.72
N LEU A 30 -22.89 3.64 -5.35
CA LEU A 30 -23.26 2.95 -6.59
C LEU A 30 -24.40 1.95 -6.37
N GLY A 31 -24.44 1.29 -5.21
CA GLY A 31 -25.46 0.30 -4.85
C GLY A 31 -26.81 0.90 -4.41
N ASN A 32 -26.80 2.01 -3.66
CA ASN A 32 -28.02 2.57 -3.06
C ASN A 32 -28.76 3.58 -3.94
N ASP A 33 -28.07 4.39 -4.77
CA ASP A 33 -28.70 5.53 -5.45
C ASP A 33 -28.38 5.68 -6.95
N PHE A 34 -27.42 4.93 -7.50
CA PHE A 34 -26.84 5.24 -8.82
C PHE A 34 -27.33 4.34 -9.97
N LYS A 35 -28.65 4.34 -10.25
CA LYS A 35 -29.27 3.64 -11.39
C LYS A 35 -29.33 4.45 -12.71
N THR A 36 -28.41 5.38 -12.94
CA THR A 36 -28.26 6.03 -14.26
C THR A 36 -27.18 5.30 -15.08
N GLN A 37 -27.65 4.35 -15.89
CA GLN A 37 -26.91 3.25 -16.56
C GLN A 37 -25.60 3.59 -17.30
N HIS A 38 -25.30 4.87 -17.57
CA HIS A 38 -24.13 5.26 -18.38
C HIS A 38 -23.07 6.07 -17.61
N ALA A 39 -23.48 6.85 -16.60
CA ALA A 39 -22.55 7.60 -15.75
C ALA A 39 -21.99 6.73 -14.61
N SER A 40 -22.80 5.79 -14.11
CA SER A 40 -22.41 4.82 -13.08
C SER A 40 -21.30 3.88 -13.53
N GLY A 41 -21.35 3.42 -14.79
CA GLY A 41 -20.38 2.48 -15.34
C GLY A 41 -18.97 3.06 -15.45
N LYS A 42 -18.80 4.23 -16.08
CA LYS A 42 -17.48 4.88 -16.21
C LYS A 42 -16.90 5.28 -14.87
N PHE A 43 -17.72 5.80 -13.97
CA PHE A 43 -17.28 6.16 -12.62
C PHE A 43 -16.84 4.93 -11.83
N GLY A 44 -17.63 3.84 -11.87
CA GLY A 44 -17.28 2.57 -11.23
C GLY A 44 -15.97 1.98 -11.77
N GLN A 45 -15.81 1.94 -13.10
CA GLN A 45 -14.57 1.44 -13.72
C GLN A 45 -13.35 2.28 -13.35
N GLY A 46 -13.45 3.62 -13.47
CA GLY A 46 -12.33 4.50 -13.11
C GLY A 46 -11.96 4.41 -11.61
N TYR A 47 -12.95 4.17 -10.76
CA TYR A 47 -12.74 3.96 -9.33
C TYR A 47 -12.04 2.62 -9.03
N GLU A 48 -12.41 1.55 -9.73
CA GLU A 48 -11.75 0.24 -9.64
C GLU A 48 -10.29 0.31 -10.11
N GLU A 49 -10.04 0.99 -11.24
CA GLU A 49 -8.69 1.24 -11.76
C GLU A 49 -7.84 2.05 -10.78
N LEU A 50 -8.39 3.14 -10.21
CA LEU A 50 -7.72 3.95 -9.20
C LEU A 50 -7.37 3.13 -7.96
N THR A 51 -8.34 2.37 -7.43
CA THR A 51 -8.14 1.54 -6.23
C THR A 51 -7.06 0.48 -6.47
N THR A 52 -7.07 -0.14 -7.65
CA THR A 52 -6.07 -1.14 -8.04
C THR A 52 -4.67 -0.53 -8.13
N GLY A 53 -4.53 0.60 -8.82
CA GLY A 53 -3.25 1.29 -8.96
C GLY A 53 -2.70 1.77 -7.62
N LEU A 54 -3.57 2.26 -6.72
CA LEU A 54 -3.17 2.68 -5.38
C LEU A 54 -2.75 1.48 -4.52
N LYS A 55 -3.46 0.34 -4.58
CA LYS A 55 -3.03 -0.91 -3.91
C LYS A 55 -1.64 -1.35 -4.38
N SER A 56 -1.40 -1.37 -5.68
CA SER A 56 -0.07 -1.70 -6.21
C SER A 56 1.02 -0.73 -5.74
N ALA A 57 0.73 0.57 -5.66
CA ALA A 57 1.67 1.56 -5.13
C ALA A 57 1.96 1.34 -3.65
N VAL A 58 0.93 1.03 -2.84
CA VAL A 58 1.03 0.72 -1.41
C VAL A 58 1.85 -0.55 -1.17
N ASP A 59 1.63 -1.59 -1.96
CA ASP A 59 2.43 -2.82 -1.89
C ASP A 59 3.90 -2.54 -2.20
N GLY A 60 4.20 -1.72 -3.21
CA GLY A 60 5.57 -1.28 -3.50
C GLY A 60 6.25 -0.54 -2.35
N ILE A 61 5.50 0.26 -1.56
CA ILE A 61 6.02 0.88 -0.34
C ILE A 61 6.41 -0.18 0.70
N GLY A 62 5.61 -1.24 0.83
CA GLY A 62 5.89 -2.38 1.70
C GLY A 62 7.17 -3.11 1.30
N GLU A 63 7.29 -3.46 0.01
CA GLU A 63 8.48 -4.12 -0.55
C GLU A 63 9.76 -3.31 -0.30
N MET A 64 9.68 -1.97 -0.41
CA MET A 64 10.81 -1.10 -0.08
C MET A 64 11.18 -1.15 1.41
N GLY A 65 10.18 -1.21 2.30
CA GLY A 65 10.41 -1.38 3.74
C GLY A 65 11.10 -2.70 4.05
N GLU A 66 10.66 -3.80 3.45
CA GLU A 66 11.27 -5.12 3.58
C GLU A 66 12.69 -5.17 3.03
N ALA A 67 12.94 -4.58 1.85
CA ALA A 67 14.26 -4.49 1.26
C ALA A 67 15.25 -3.75 2.18
N LEU A 68 14.82 -2.65 2.81
CA LEU A 68 15.63 -1.92 3.79
C LEU A 68 15.94 -2.79 5.02
N ARG A 69 14.97 -3.56 5.52
CA ARG A 69 15.17 -4.51 6.63
C ARG A 69 16.18 -5.59 6.27
N GLY A 70 16.04 -6.20 5.09
CA GLY A 70 16.98 -7.21 4.60
C GLY A 70 18.41 -6.67 4.46
N MET A 71 18.56 -5.44 3.96
CA MET A 71 19.87 -4.78 3.85
C MET A 71 20.51 -4.55 5.23
N MET A 72 19.73 -4.10 6.22
CA MET A 72 20.25 -3.92 7.59
C MET A 72 20.73 -5.22 8.20
N GLN A 73 19.98 -6.30 8.01
CA GLN A 73 20.37 -7.62 8.52
C GLN A 73 21.68 -8.10 7.86
N ALA A 74 21.81 -7.95 6.55
CA ALA A 74 23.04 -8.30 5.83
C ALA A 74 24.26 -7.48 6.31
N ILE A 75 24.08 -6.19 6.63
CA ILE A 75 25.14 -5.36 7.20
C ILE A 75 25.54 -5.86 8.60
N GLN A 76 24.57 -6.15 9.46
CA GLN A 76 24.84 -6.65 10.82
C GLN A 76 25.58 -7.99 10.79
N ASP A 77 25.18 -8.91 9.91
CA ASP A 77 25.82 -10.21 9.74
C ASP A 77 27.27 -10.06 9.24
N LEU A 78 27.51 -9.12 8.32
CA LEU A 78 28.86 -8.80 7.84
C LEU A 78 29.73 -8.22 8.96
N ASP A 79 29.21 -7.27 9.73
CA ASP A 79 29.93 -6.64 10.84
C ASP A 79 30.31 -7.67 11.92
N GLN A 80 29.42 -8.61 12.25
CA GLN A 80 29.73 -9.69 13.20
C GLN A 80 30.86 -10.60 12.71
N GLN A 81 30.89 -10.91 11.41
CA GLN A 81 31.96 -11.72 10.81
C GLN A 81 33.31 -11.00 10.78
N LEU A 82 33.30 -9.67 10.65
CA LEU A 82 34.52 -8.86 10.65
C LEU A 82 35.03 -8.62 12.08
N ALA A 83 34.14 -8.40 13.05
CA ALA A 83 34.50 -8.20 14.45
C ALA A 83 34.97 -9.48 15.16
N GLY A 84 34.60 -10.65 14.64
CA GLY A 84 35.08 -11.95 15.12
C GLY A 84 36.44 -12.39 14.55
N ARG A 85 37.08 -11.55 13.72
CA ARG A 85 38.46 -11.73 13.23
C ARG A 85 39.43 -10.82 13.98
#